data_AF-A0A4Q4NIE0-F1
#
_entry.id   AF-A0A4Q4NIE0-F1
#
_cell.length_a   1.000
_cell.length_b   1.000
_cell.length_c   1.000
_cell.angle_alpha   90.00
_cell.angle_beta   90.00
_cell.angle_gamma   90.00
#
_symmetry.space_group_name_H-M   'P 1'
#
loop_
_entity.id
_entity.type
_entity.pdbx_description
1 polymer ?
#
loop_
_entity_poly.entity_id
_entity_poly.type
_entity_poly.pdbx_seq_one_letter_code
_entity_poly.pdbx_strand_id
1 'polypeptide(L)'
;MLERFDIDFVLLEGHSSIGPQLGASVGLLPTGLRILDQLGCYDEIEKTVGNAHYKACMTLFGGRSWVDPEEKTVCQKLEERIGYPQVFIDRQDALQILFNNLKSKERVLTNKRVCRVEHEASGVKVFTKDGSTYTGDFVVGADGVHSAIRQEMWRIADEDGLDVFKSDPVRDLQCESMCIFGISKRPSGLTASPLRLNAFFKDCNYLVISAPEDRTYWFLITETPKAFGKDIPRYTKEDEQALVERHLQDRITDKVTFEDLYANRLQTTLVSVEDNAFTRWHYRRIITTGDAAHKVHPLSAQGANTAIETAAVLTNTLLTAVQAKEPEKSFTEDDIVSIFTEVQAAQFNRAVAAVNQGRMMNSITVKETLRSRMFINYFFPRFGQGMIFKTWVKSTINGPLINNLPVPARYVSAVGRYANACPGRWRFLWSLIPIGVGMVAVLLSTVRARKLQ
;
A
#
# COMPACT_ATOMS: atom_id res chain seq x y z
N MET A 1 6.25 7.73 14.77
CA MET A 1 5.70 9.10 14.61
C MET A 1 5.36 9.70 15.97
N LEU A 2 4.47 9.08 16.76
CA LEU A 2 4.13 9.53 18.13
C LEU A 2 5.35 9.80 19.02
N GLU A 3 6.34 8.89 19.04
CA GLU A 3 7.61 9.05 19.77
C GLU A 3 8.34 10.38 19.47
N ARG A 4 8.25 10.90 18.25
CA ARG A 4 8.93 12.15 17.85
C ARG A 4 8.36 13.39 18.54
N PHE A 5 7.18 13.28 19.11
CA PHE A 5 6.44 14.36 19.75
C PHE A 5 6.06 14.04 21.19
N ASP A 6 6.72 13.05 21.79
CA ASP A 6 6.49 12.64 23.18
C ASP A 6 5.02 12.30 23.50
N ILE A 7 4.29 11.81 22.48
CA ILE A 7 2.95 11.26 22.69
C ILE A 7 3.11 9.83 23.20
N ASP A 8 2.55 9.55 24.38
CA ASP A 8 2.62 8.22 24.99
C ASP A 8 1.93 7.16 24.13
N PHE A 9 2.52 5.97 24.07
CA PHE A 9 2.02 4.84 23.29
C PHE A 9 2.50 3.51 23.85
N VAL A 10 1.72 2.46 23.60
CA VAL A 10 2.16 1.06 23.69
C VAL A 10 1.77 0.37 22.39
N LEU A 11 2.70 -0.38 21.78
CA LEU A 11 2.45 -1.16 20.58
C LEU A 11 2.31 -2.63 20.96
N LEU A 12 1.19 -3.23 20.60
CA LEU A 12 0.89 -4.64 20.87
C LEU A 12 0.98 -5.44 19.57
N GLU A 13 2.07 -6.20 19.41
CA GLU A 13 2.31 -7.07 18.25
C GLU A 13 1.87 -8.50 18.56
N GLY A 14 1.01 -9.05 17.71
CA GLY A 14 0.46 -10.40 17.88
C GLY A 14 1.40 -11.55 17.48
N HIS A 15 2.49 -11.27 16.77
CA HIS A 15 3.57 -12.21 16.47
C HIS A 15 4.62 -12.22 17.59
N SER A 16 5.41 -13.29 17.64
CA SER A 16 6.48 -13.46 18.63
C SER A 16 7.71 -12.59 18.36
N SER A 17 7.88 -12.12 17.13
CA SER A 17 9.02 -11.30 16.68
C SER A 17 8.57 -10.16 15.78
N ILE A 18 9.37 -9.10 15.73
CA ILE A 18 9.19 -8.00 14.79
C ILE A 18 9.73 -8.40 13.42
N GLY A 19 8.98 -8.10 12.36
CA GLY A 19 9.39 -8.37 10.98
C GLY A 19 9.69 -9.83 10.67
N PRO A 20 8.81 -10.80 10.95
CA PRO A 20 9.03 -12.17 10.49
C PRO A 20 9.01 -12.21 8.95
N GLN A 21 9.83 -13.08 8.37
CA GLN A 21 9.93 -13.26 6.93
C GLN A 21 8.70 -14.01 6.38
N LEU A 22 7.54 -13.34 6.34
CA LEU A 22 6.24 -13.89 5.93
C LEU A 22 5.76 -13.37 4.57
N GLY A 23 6.42 -12.34 4.02
CA GLY A 23 6.06 -11.70 2.76
C GLY A 23 7.24 -11.67 1.79
N ALA A 24 6.96 -11.33 0.52
CA ALA A 24 8.01 -10.95 -0.43
C ALA A 24 8.42 -9.47 -0.18
N SER A 25 8.32 -8.63 -1.19
CA SER A 25 8.68 -7.22 -1.11
C SER A 25 7.50 -6.29 -0.82
N VAL A 26 7.81 -5.11 -0.27
CA VAL A 26 6.93 -3.94 -0.28
C VAL A 26 7.47 -2.88 -1.25
N GLY A 27 6.58 -2.33 -2.07
CA GLY A 27 6.90 -1.19 -2.92
C GLY A 27 6.72 0.13 -2.16
N LEU A 28 7.79 0.89 -1.98
CA LEU A 28 7.73 2.24 -1.40
C LEU A 28 7.84 3.28 -2.51
N LEU A 29 6.89 4.21 -2.50
CA LEU A 29 6.76 5.27 -3.48
C LEU A 29 7.29 6.59 -2.89
N PRO A 30 7.57 7.60 -3.72
CA PRO A 30 8.10 8.89 -3.25
C PRO A 30 7.24 9.57 -2.16
N THR A 31 5.91 9.35 -2.15
CA THR A 31 5.02 9.82 -1.08
C THR A 31 5.40 9.24 0.28
N GLY A 32 5.51 7.91 0.37
CA GLY A 32 5.87 7.20 1.60
C GLY A 32 7.32 7.43 1.99
N LEU A 33 8.25 7.35 1.02
CA LEU A 33 9.69 7.56 1.26
C LEU A 33 9.98 8.94 1.84
N ARG A 34 9.30 9.99 1.38
CA ARG A 34 9.45 11.34 1.92
C ARG A 34 9.03 11.44 3.39
N ILE A 35 7.97 10.74 3.79
CA ILE A 35 7.53 10.68 5.19
C ILE A 35 8.53 9.87 6.03
N LEU A 36 9.04 8.76 5.49
CA LEU A 36 10.06 7.94 6.15
C LEU A 36 11.39 8.68 6.30
N ASP A 37 11.74 9.57 5.37
CA ASP A 37 12.91 10.46 5.47
C ASP A 37 12.72 11.50 6.60
N GLN A 38 11.52 12.06 6.80
CA GLN A 38 11.25 12.91 7.98
C GLN A 38 11.48 12.17 9.32
N LEU A 39 11.35 10.85 9.32
CA LEU A 39 11.61 10.01 10.49
C LEU A 39 13.07 9.55 10.59
N GLY A 40 13.92 9.81 9.59
CA GLY A 40 15.31 9.37 9.55
C GLY A 40 15.51 7.95 9.04
N CYS A 41 14.50 7.33 8.42
CA CYS A 41 14.59 5.94 7.97
C CYS A 41 15.09 5.77 6.53
N TYR A 42 15.08 6.83 5.71
CA TYR A 42 15.29 6.70 4.27
C TYR A 42 16.71 6.26 3.90
N ASP A 43 17.74 6.78 4.56
CA ASP A 43 19.13 6.49 4.17
C ASP A 43 19.47 4.99 4.35
N GLU A 44 18.97 4.34 5.41
CA GLU A 44 19.11 2.89 5.57
C GLU A 44 18.24 2.10 4.57
N ILE A 45 17.06 2.61 4.19
CA ILE A 45 16.23 2.00 3.12
C ILE A 45 16.99 2.05 1.78
N GLU A 46 17.53 3.21 1.42
CA GLU A 46 18.29 3.42 0.19
C GLU A 46 19.51 2.50 0.12
N LYS A 47 20.27 2.42 1.22
CA LYS A 47 21.39 1.50 1.36
C LYS A 47 21.00 0.03 1.23
N THR A 48 19.89 -0.38 1.85
CA THR A 48 19.41 -1.77 1.81
C THR A 48 18.92 -2.18 0.42
N VAL A 49 18.24 -1.28 -0.29
CA VAL A 49 17.75 -1.54 -1.65
C VAL A 49 18.88 -1.50 -2.68
N GLY A 50 19.89 -0.65 -2.46
CA GLY A 50 20.95 -0.41 -3.43
C GLY A 50 20.41 0.26 -4.69
N ASN A 51 20.67 -0.33 -5.87
CA ASN A 51 20.31 0.28 -7.14
C ASN A 51 18.81 0.09 -7.48
N ALA A 52 18.02 1.16 -7.27
CA ALA A 52 16.58 1.22 -7.56
C ALA A 52 16.22 1.79 -8.95
N HIS A 53 17.20 1.92 -9.86
CA HIS A 53 16.98 2.49 -11.20
C HIS A 53 16.45 1.43 -12.17
N TYR A 54 15.25 0.93 -11.89
CA TYR A 54 14.64 -0.17 -12.65
C TYR A 54 14.32 0.23 -14.10
N LYS A 55 14.87 -0.51 -15.06
CA LYS A 55 14.43 -0.44 -16.45
C LYS A 55 13.04 -1.08 -16.58
N ALA A 56 12.09 -0.37 -17.16
CA ALA A 56 10.76 -0.91 -17.38
C ALA A 56 10.74 -1.83 -18.61
N CYS A 57 10.27 -3.05 -18.40
CA CYS A 57 10.13 -4.08 -19.43
C CYS A 57 8.72 -4.67 -19.40
N MET A 58 8.25 -5.15 -20.55
CA MET A 58 6.96 -5.84 -20.65
C MET A 58 7.05 -7.00 -21.63
N THR A 59 6.43 -8.12 -21.28
CA THR A 59 5.99 -9.13 -22.26
C THR A 59 4.52 -8.86 -22.52
N LEU A 60 4.24 -8.26 -23.67
CA LEU A 60 2.91 -7.83 -24.09
C LEU A 60 2.01 -9.04 -24.34
N PHE A 61 0.70 -8.82 -24.39
CA PHE A 61 -0.23 -9.86 -24.80
C PHE A 61 0.16 -10.40 -26.19
N GLY A 62 0.23 -11.72 -26.31
CA GLY A 62 0.74 -12.41 -27.51
C GLY A 62 2.26 -12.61 -27.54
N GLY A 63 2.96 -12.33 -26.44
CA GLY A 63 4.36 -12.72 -26.23
C GLY A 63 5.41 -11.77 -26.78
N ARG A 64 5.02 -10.57 -27.27
CA ARG A 64 5.98 -9.60 -27.78
C ARG A 64 6.69 -8.88 -26.64
N SER A 65 8.01 -8.89 -26.64
CA SER A 65 8.84 -8.11 -25.72
C SER A 65 8.80 -6.60 -26.04
N TRP A 66 8.71 -5.77 -25.00
CA TRP A 66 8.88 -4.33 -25.04
C TRP A 66 9.81 -3.89 -23.91
N VAL A 67 10.69 -2.94 -24.21
CA VAL A 67 11.58 -2.30 -23.25
C VAL A 67 11.43 -0.80 -23.41
N ASP A 68 11.38 -0.07 -22.29
CA ASP A 68 11.32 1.39 -22.30
C ASP A 68 12.48 1.97 -23.13
N PRO A 69 12.22 2.71 -24.22
CA PRO A 69 13.28 3.24 -25.07
C PRO A 69 14.07 4.37 -24.40
N GLU A 70 13.53 4.97 -23.33
CA GLU A 70 14.15 6.08 -22.62
C GLU A 70 15.44 5.65 -21.90
N GLU A 71 16.54 6.39 -22.10
CA GLU A 71 17.80 6.14 -21.41
C GLU A 71 17.64 6.24 -19.88
N LYS A 72 17.03 7.34 -19.41
CA LYS A 72 16.71 7.55 -18.00
C LYS A 72 15.42 6.84 -17.63
N THR A 73 15.52 5.99 -16.62
CA THR A 73 14.38 5.28 -16.03
C THR A 73 13.40 6.24 -15.35
N VAL A 74 12.15 5.81 -15.18
CA VAL A 74 11.16 6.58 -14.38
C VAL A 74 11.66 6.80 -12.96
N CYS A 75 12.31 5.82 -12.33
CA CYS A 75 12.89 5.95 -11.00
C CYS A 75 13.89 7.12 -10.92
N GLN A 76 14.83 7.20 -11.88
CA GLN A 76 15.79 8.31 -11.96
C GLN A 76 15.09 9.66 -12.19
N LYS A 77 14.11 9.71 -13.10
CA LYS A 77 13.34 10.92 -13.38
C LYS A 77 12.60 11.42 -12.12
N LEU A 78 12.06 10.51 -11.29
CA LEU A 78 11.41 10.85 -10.02
C LEU A 78 12.42 11.38 -9.00
N GLU A 79 13.56 10.71 -8.86
CA GLU A 79 14.61 11.13 -7.96
C GLU A 79 15.13 12.52 -8.31
N GLU A 80 15.34 12.81 -9.59
CA GLU A 80 15.70 14.14 -10.08
C GLU A 80 14.60 15.19 -9.79
N ARG A 81 13.32 14.80 -9.90
CA ARG A 81 12.18 15.72 -9.84
C ARG A 81 11.67 16.02 -8.43
N ILE A 82 11.66 15.02 -7.57
CA ILE A 82 11.07 15.07 -6.22
C ILE A 82 11.97 14.41 -5.17
N GLY A 83 13.20 14.05 -5.51
CA GLY A 83 14.20 13.60 -4.55
C GLY A 83 14.12 12.12 -4.18
N TYR A 84 13.11 11.37 -4.64
CA TYR A 84 12.98 9.95 -4.30
C TYR A 84 12.59 9.12 -5.53
N PRO A 85 13.15 7.90 -5.69
CA PRO A 85 12.72 6.93 -6.69
C PRO A 85 11.50 6.13 -6.21
N GLN A 86 11.07 5.15 -7.02
CA GLN A 86 10.32 4.00 -6.50
C GLN A 86 11.34 2.95 -6.05
N VAL A 87 11.14 2.35 -4.88
CA VAL A 87 11.97 1.25 -4.39
C VAL A 87 11.13 0.03 -4.04
N PHE A 88 11.74 -1.16 -4.14
CA PHE A 88 11.19 -2.40 -3.61
C PHE A 88 12.17 -3.00 -2.63
N ILE A 89 11.70 -3.27 -1.41
CA ILE A 89 12.51 -3.76 -0.29
C ILE A 89 11.83 -4.98 0.32
N ASP A 90 12.59 -5.89 0.92
CA ASP A 90 12.04 -6.97 1.73
C ASP A 90 11.14 -6.39 2.82
N ARG A 91 9.96 -6.97 3.00
CA ARG A 91 9.02 -6.48 4.02
C ARG A 91 9.64 -6.58 5.42
N GLN A 92 10.41 -7.64 5.68
CA GLN A 92 11.17 -7.81 6.91
C GLN A 92 12.14 -6.65 7.15
N ASP A 93 12.97 -6.32 6.16
CA ASP A 93 13.95 -5.24 6.29
C ASP A 93 13.29 -3.88 6.52
N ALA A 94 12.21 -3.57 5.80
CA ALA A 94 11.46 -2.34 6.01
C ALA A 94 10.96 -2.23 7.47
N LEU A 95 10.40 -3.30 8.02
CA LEU A 95 9.94 -3.34 9.41
C LEU A 95 11.11 -3.26 10.40
N GLN A 96 12.22 -3.92 10.11
CA GLN A 96 13.41 -3.88 10.96
C GLN A 96 14.04 -2.49 11.01
N ILE A 97 14.08 -1.78 9.87
CA ILE A 97 14.55 -0.39 9.81
C ILE A 97 13.65 0.51 10.66
N LEU A 98 12.33 0.39 10.53
CA LEU A 98 11.38 1.14 11.35
C LEU A 98 11.58 0.86 12.85
N PHE A 99 11.73 -0.41 13.23
CA PHE A 99 11.93 -0.80 14.63
C PHE A 99 13.28 -0.34 15.17
N ASN A 100 14.35 -0.46 14.40
CA ASN A 100 15.69 -0.02 14.80
C ASN A 100 15.73 1.49 15.03
N ASN A 101 14.99 2.25 14.23
CA ASN A 101 14.87 3.70 14.35
C ASN A 101 14.05 4.17 15.57
N LEU A 102 13.21 3.31 16.16
CA LEU A 102 12.53 3.62 17.42
C LEU A 102 13.53 3.68 18.58
N LYS A 103 13.38 4.69 19.45
CA LYS A 103 14.15 4.82 20.69
C LYS A 103 13.52 4.01 21.81
N SER A 104 12.20 4.12 21.97
CA SER A 104 11.38 3.47 22.99
C SER A 104 10.99 2.05 22.61
N LYS A 105 11.99 1.19 22.34
CA LYS A 105 11.76 -0.20 21.91
C LYS A 105 11.02 -1.02 22.97
N GLU A 106 11.16 -0.68 24.25
CA GLU A 106 10.46 -1.30 25.38
C GLU A 106 8.94 -1.14 25.33
N ARG A 107 8.44 -0.17 24.55
CA ARG A 107 6.99 0.05 24.34
C ARG A 107 6.40 -0.85 23.25
N VAL A 108 7.23 -1.66 22.58
CA VAL A 108 6.82 -2.61 21.54
C VAL A 108 6.79 -4.01 22.13
N LEU A 109 5.59 -4.49 22.44
CA LEU A 109 5.36 -5.75 23.13
C LEU A 109 4.90 -6.83 22.16
N THR A 110 5.70 -7.88 21.98
CA THR A 110 5.38 -9.04 21.14
C THR A 110 4.52 -10.06 21.89
N ASN A 111 3.94 -11.02 21.16
CA ASN A 111 2.98 -12.01 21.65
C ASN A 111 1.69 -11.39 22.26
N LYS A 112 1.42 -10.11 21.99
CA LYS A 112 0.26 -9.37 22.51
C LYS A 112 -0.84 -9.30 21.48
N ARG A 113 -1.43 -10.45 21.15
CA ARG A 113 -2.58 -10.52 20.24
C ARG A 113 -3.84 -10.01 20.94
N VAL A 114 -4.33 -8.84 20.54
CA VAL A 114 -5.57 -8.26 21.06
C VAL A 114 -6.77 -9.17 20.76
N CYS A 115 -7.68 -9.30 21.72
CA CYS A 115 -8.90 -10.08 21.57
C CYS A 115 -10.17 -9.39 22.09
N ARG A 116 -10.05 -8.30 22.86
CA ARG A 116 -11.21 -7.55 23.37
C ARG A 116 -10.83 -6.10 23.67
N VAL A 117 -11.77 -5.18 23.46
CA VAL A 117 -11.66 -3.78 23.87
C VAL A 117 -12.90 -3.40 24.67
N GLU A 118 -12.72 -2.74 25.81
CA GLU A 118 -13.79 -2.20 26.63
C GLU A 118 -13.60 -0.70 26.82
N HIS A 119 -14.69 0.06 26.85
CA HIS A 119 -14.67 1.48 27.17
C HIS A 119 -14.81 1.68 28.67
N GLU A 120 -13.99 2.56 29.23
CA GLU A 120 -14.09 3.03 30.60
C GLU A 120 -14.51 4.50 30.60
N ALA A 121 -14.85 5.05 31.78
CA ALA A 121 -15.35 6.43 31.89
C ALA A 121 -14.42 7.48 31.25
N SER A 122 -13.09 7.26 31.29
CA SER A 122 -12.08 8.20 30.80
C SER A 122 -11.12 7.61 29.76
N GLY A 123 -11.42 6.44 29.18
CA GLY A 123 -10.47 5.77 28.28
C GLY A 123 -10.96 4.43 27.75
N VAL A 124 -10.01 3.58 27.39
CA VAL A 124 -10.24 2.21 26.90
C VAL A 124 -9.32 1.24 27.60
N LYS A 125 -9.81 0.01 27.77
CA LYS A 125 -9.08 -1.14 28.29
C LYS A 125 -9.00 -2.21 27.20
N VAL A 126 -7.78 -2.65 26.91
CA VAL A 126 -7.46 -3.62 25.86
C VAL A 126 -7.00 -4.92 26.49
N PHE A 127 -7.60 -6.03 26.08
CA PHE A 127 -7.25 -7.37 26.53
C PHE A 127 -6.56 -8.14 25.41
N THR A 128 -5.55 -8.90 25.78
CA THR A 128 -4.79 -9.76 24.87
C THR A 128 -4.99 -11.23 25.21
N LYS A 129 -4.76 -12.11 24.22
CA LYS A 129 -5.01 -13.56 24.36
C LYS A 129 -4.20 -14.25 25.46
N ASP A 130 -3.08 -13.67 25.89
CA ASP A 130 -2.27 -14.20 26.99
C ASP A 130 -2.78 -13.76 28.38
N GLY A 131 -3.90 -13.03 28.44
CA GLY A 131 -4.50 -12.52 29.66
C GLY A 131 -4.01 -11.14 30.09
N SER A 132 -3.01 -10.56 29.40
CA SER A 132 -2.53 -9.20 29.73
C SER A 132 -3.56 -8.14 29.38
N THR A 133 -3.54 -7.05 30.14
CA THR A 133 -4.44 -5.90 29.98
C THR A 133 -3.64 -4.60 29.90
N TYR A 134 -4.10 -3.68 29.06
CA TYR A 134 -3.53 -2.35 28.85
C TYR A 134 -4.62 -1.29 28.86
N THR A 135 -4.31 -0.09 29.33
CA THR A 135 -5.24 1.04 29.35
C THR A 135 -4.67 2.23 28.59
N GLY A 136 -5.54 3.05 28.01
CA GLY A 136 -5.13 4.29 27.34
C GLY A 136 -6.32 5.18 26.98
N ASP A 137 -6.07 6.36 26.41
CA ASP A 137 -7.13 7.30 26.01
C ASP A 137 -7.95 6.80 24.81
N PHE A 138 -7.30 6.06 23.90
CA PHE A 138 -7.88 5.51 22.68
C PHE A 138 -7.04 4.36 22.12
N VAL A 139 -7.59 3.63 21.13
CA VAL A 139 -6.93 2.51 20.45
C VAL A 139 -6.85 2.76 18.94
N VAL A 140 -5.68 2.44 18.36
CA VAL A 140 -5.45 2.46 16.91
C VAL A 140 -5.31 1.03 16.39
N GLY A 141 -6.31 0.57 15.63
CA GLY A 141 -6.28 -0.70 14.91
C GLY A 141 -5.44 -0.62 13.65
N ALA A 142 -4.17 -1.01 13.77
CA ALA A 142 -3.23 -1.19 12.66
C ALA A 142 -2.95 -2.68 12.37
N ASP A 143 -3.91 -3.55 12.68
CA ASP A 143 -3.82 -5.01 12.75
C ASP A 143 -4.23 -5.74 11.46
N GLY A 144 -4.27 -5.02 10.34
CA GLY A 144 -4.40 -5.57 8.99
C GLY A 144 -5.84 -5.87 8.54
N VAL A 145 -5.96 -6.54 7.38
CA VAL A 145 -7.24 -6.74 6.69
C VAL A 145 -8.28 -7.50 7.53
N HIS A 146 -7.84 -8.44 8.37
CA HIS A 146 -8.70 -9.21 9.29
C HIS A 146 -8.73 -8.61 10.70
N SER A 147 -8.69 -7.28 10.80
CA SER A 147 -8.63 -6.52 12.05
C SER A 147 -9.61 -7.05 13.12
N ALA A 148 -9.05 -7.40 14.29
CA ALA A 148 -9.81 -7.68 15.50
C ALA A 148 -10.34 -6.38 16.11
N ILE A 149 -9.58 -5.28 16.00
CA ILE A 149 -10.03 -3.96 16.46
C ILE A 149 -11.29 -3.50 15.72
N ARG A 150 -11.36 -3.72 14.41
CA ARG A 150 -12.56 -3.43 13.62
C ARG A 150 -13.75 -4.29 14.05
N GLN A 151 -13.54 -5.56 14.37
CA GLN A 151 -14.60 -6.43 14.89
C GLN A 151 -15.14 -5.92 16.25
N GLU A 152 -14.26 -5.43 17.12
CA GLU A 152 -14.67 -4.85 18.40
C GLU A 152 -15.49 -3.56 18.22
N MET A 153 -15.23 -2.73 17.20
CA MET A 153 -16.07 -1.58 16.89
C MET A 153 -17.53 -1.99 16.62
N TRP A 154 -17.74 -3.11 15.92
CA TRP A 154 -19.08 -3.66 15.65
C TRP A 154 -19.72 -4.19 16.92
N ARG A 155 -19.01 -5.03 17.69
CA ARG A 155 -19.53 -5.60 18.93
C ARG A 155 -20.00 -4.51 19.90
N ILE A 156 -19.20 -3.46 20.07
CA ILE A 156 -19.51 -2.36 21.00
C ILE A 156 -20.72 -1.55 20.48
N ALA A 157 -20.82 -1.31 19.18
CA ALA A 157 -21.98 -0.63 18.62
C ALA A 157 -23.29 -1.43 18.75
N ASP A 158 -23.21 -2.75 18.59
CA ASP A 158 -24.35 -3.66 18.81
C ASP A 158 -24.79 -3.63 20.29
N GLU A 159 -23.83 -3.63 21.23
CA GLU A 159 -24.10 -3.50 22.68
C GLU A 159 -24.68 -2.14 23.05
N ASP A 160 -24.24 -1.06 22.41
CA ASP A 160 -24.79 0.28 22.56
C ASP A 160 -26.18 0.43 21.90
N GLY A 161 -26.66 -0.58 21.16
CA GLY A 161 -27.96 -0.57 20.49
C GLY A 161 -28.05 0.39 19.30
N LEU A 162 -26.91 0.74 18.70
CA LEU A 162 -26.80 1.72 17.63
C LEU A 162 -26.58 1.05 16.26
N ASP A 163 -27.49 1.25 15.30
CA ASP A 163 -27.33 0.81 13.90
C ASP A 163 -26.39 1.74 13.11
N VAL A 164 -25.17 1.93 13.62
CA VAL A 164 -24.11 2.73 12.97
C VAL A 164 -23.24 1.91 12.02
N PHE A 165 -23.20 0.59 12.23
CA PHE A 165 -22.51 -0.38 11.40
C PHE A 165 -23.52 -1.37 10.83
N LYS A 166 -23.76 -1.28 9.52
CA LYS A 166 -24.64 -2.25 8.86
C LYS A 166 -23.87 -3.54 8.61
N SER A 167 -24.42 -4.68 9.03
CA SER A 167 -23.96 -6.04 8.69
C SER A 167 -22.53 -6.40 9.17
N ASP A 168 -21.91 -7.45 8.64
CA ASP A 168 -20.66 -8.03 9.16
C ASP A 168 -19.39 -7.16 8.86
N PRO A 169 -18.40 -7.06 9.79
CA PRO A 169 -17.22 -6.18 9.67
C PRO A 169 -16.26 -6.50 8.53
N VAL A 170 -16.43 -7.65 7.87
CA VAL A 170 -15.67 -8.01 6.66
C VAL A 170 -16.55 -8.09 5.42
N ARG A 171 -17.87 -7.90 5.51
CA ARG A 171 -18.80 -8.08 4.37
C ARG A 171 -18.38 -7.35 3.11
N ASP A 172 -17.90 -6.12 3.27
CA ASP A 172 -17.52 -5.26 2.14
C ASP A 172 -16.13 -5.57 1.56
N LEU A 173 -15.35 -6.46 2.21
CA LEU A 173 -14.14 -6.99 1.57
C LEU A 173 -14.54 -7.76 0.34
N GLN A 174 -13.88 -7.45 -0.77
CA GLN A 174 -14.06 -8.11 -2.04
C GLN A 174 -12.75 -8.79 -2.44
N CYS A 175 -12.86 -9.94 -3.10
CA CYS A 175 -11.74 -10.60 -3.76
C CYS A 175 -12.17 -11.03 -5.17
N GLU A 176 -11.36 -10.73 -6.18
CA GLU A 176 -11.54 -11.21 -7.56
C GLU A 176 -10.22 -11.70 -8.20
N SER A 177 -9.18 -11.82 -7.38
CA SER A 177 -7.85 -12.28 -7.78
C SER A 177 -7.15 -12.98 -6.63
N MET A 178 -6.26 -13.89 -6.98
CA MET A 178 -5.30 -14.52 -6.07
C MET A 178 -3.89 -14.23 -6.55
N CYS A 179 -2.92 -14.32 -5.64
CA CYS A 179 -1.54 -13.99 -5.93
C CYS A 179 -0.60 -14.98 -5.27
N ILE A 180 0.27 -15.62 -6.06
CA ILE A 180 1.51 -16.17 -5.52
C ILE A 180 2.53 -15.04 -5.53
N PHE A 181 2.95 -14.60 -4.34
CA PHE A 181 4.16 -13.80 -4.24
C PHE A 181 5.34 -14.70 -3.91
N GLY A 182 6.50 -14.38 -4.47
CA GLY A 182 7.71 -15.14 -4.25
C GLY A 182 8.97 -14.31 -4.32
N ILE A 183 10.01 -14.88 -3.72
CA ILE A 183 11.40 -14.44 -3.83
C ILE A 183 12.18 -15.61 -4.41
N SER A 184 12.97 -15.36 -5.44
CA SER A 184 13.88 -16.35 -6.02
C SER A 184 15.29 -15.81 -6.11
N LYS A 185 16.29 -16.70 -6.16
CA LYS A 185 17.56 -16.34 -6.79
C LYS A 185 17.28 -15.95 -8.24
N ARG A 186 17.97 -14.93 -8.77
CA ARG A 186 17.75 -14.46 -10.14
C ARG A 186 18.12 -15.59 -11.12
N PRO A 187 17.18 -16.05 -11.96
CA PRO A 187 17.51 -16.98 -13.03
C PRO A 187 18.53 -16.36 -14.00
N SER A 188 19.44 -17.16 -14.52
CA SER A 188 20.53 -16.69 -15.40
C SER A 188 20.03 -16.00 -16.69
N GLY A 189 18.81 -16.30 -17.13
CA GLY A 189 18.18 -15.67 -18.29
C GLY A 189 17.67 -14.23 -18.04
N LEU A 190 17.51 -13.80 -16.78
CA LEU A 190 17.20 -12.41 -16.44
C LEU A 190 18.48 -11.57 -16.37
N THR A 191 18.42 -10.32 -16.82
CA THR A 191 19.58 -9.40 -16.70
C THR A 191 19.93 -9.11 -15.24
N ALA A 192 21.22 -8.94 -14.97
CA ALA A 192 21.71 -8.50 -13.66
C ALA A 192 21.44 -7.01 -13.40
N SER A 193 21.20 -6.21 -14.45
CA SER A 193 20.81 -4.81 -14.28
C SER A 193 19.40 -4.70 -13.70
N PRO A 194 19.14 -3.74 -12.79
CA PRO A 194 17.82 -3.58 -12.19
C PRO A 194 16.72 -3.40 -13.22
N LEU A 195 15.67 -4.22 -13.12
CA LEU A 195 14.53 -4.17 -14.00
C LEU A 195 13.23 -4.29 -13.22
N ARG A 196 12.16 -3.77 -13.83
CA ARG A 196 10.77 -4.04 -13.46
C ARG A 196 10.05 -4.53 -14.70
N LEU A 197 9.65 -5.79 -14.69
CA LEU A 197 8.99 -6.46 -15.80
C LEU A 197 7.55 -6.80 -15.46
N ASN A 198 6.63 -6.54 -16.40
CA ASN A 198 5.30 -7.15 -16.37
C ASN A 198 5.15 -8.12 -17.54
N ALA A 199 4.65 -9.33 -17.30
CA ALA A 199 4.30 -10.26 -18.38
C ALA A 199 2.80 -10.52 -18.37
N PHE A 200 2.12 -10.12 -19.46
CA PHE A 200 0.67 -10.15 -19.57
C PHE A 200 0.21 -11.36 -20.38
N PHE A 201 -0.64 -12.17 -19.77
CA PHE A 201 -1.24 -13.38 -20.36
C PHE A 201 -2.76 -13.27 -20.31
N LYS A 202 -3.45 -14.24 -20.92
CA LYS A 202 -4.90 -14.17 -21.12
C LYS A 202 -5.69 -13.98 -19.82
N ASP A 203 -5.25 -14.64 -18.75
CA ASP A 203 -5.93 -14.77 -17.45
C ASP A 203 -4.98 -14.57 -16.25
N CYS A 204 -3.76 -14.10 -16.52
CA CYS A 204 -2.80 -13.78 -15.47
C CYS A 204 -1.83 -12.65 -15.85
N ASN A 205 -1.21 -12.09 -14.82
CA ASN A 205 -0.12 -11.14 -14.95
C ASN A 205 1.03 -11.54 -14.01
N TYR A 206 2.26 -11.43 -14.52
CA TYR A 206 3.45 -11.51 -13.71
C TYR A 206 4.04 -10.13 -13.49
N LEU A 207 4.36 -9.78 -12.24
CA LEU A 207 5.23 -8.65 -11.93
C LEU A 207 6.55 -9.20 -11.41
N VAL A 208 7.66 -8.95 -12.11
CA VAL A 208 9.01 -9.40 -11.75
C VAL A 208 9.90 -8.18 -11.52
N ILE A 209 10.56 -8.12 -10.37
CA ILE A 209 11.33 -6.95 -9.93
C ILE A 209 12.68 -7.42 -9.39
N SER A 210 13.77 -6.82 -9.88
CA SER A 210 15.11 -7.08 -9.33
C SER A 210 15.18 -6.73 -7.85
N ALA A 211 15.80 -7.61 -7.07
CA ALA A 211 16.03 -7.43 -5.64
C ALA A 211 17.54 -7.46 -5.34
N PRO A 212 17.96 -6.95 -4.16
CA PRO A 212 19.34 -7.07 -3.70
C PRO A 212 19.82 -8.53 -3.64
N GLU A 213 21.14 -8.71 -3.59
CA GLU A 213 21.81 -10.01 -3.40
C GLU A 213 21.52 -11.04 -4.49
N ASP A 214 21.43 -10.59 -5.75
CA ASP A 214 21.13 -11.43 -6.91
C ASP A 214 19.81 -12.19 -6.78
N ARG A 215 18.82 -11.56 -6.14
CA ARG A 215 17.46 -12.09 -5.99
C ARG A 215 16.49 -11.37 -6.93
N THR A 216 15.28 -11.92 -7.04
CA THR A 216 14.16 -11.28 -7.72
C THR A 216 12.89 -11.50 -6.92
N TYR A 217 12.12 -10.44 -6.76
CA TYR A 217 10.72 -10.54 -6.34
C TYR A 217 9.88 -10.87 -7.55
N TRP A 218 8.86 -11.70 -7.36
CA TRP A 218 7.89 -11.97 -8.40
C TRP A 218 6.50 -12.18 -7.82
N PHE A 219 5.49 -11.84 -8.62
CA PHE A 219 4.08 -11.98 -8.28
C PHE A 219 3.37 -12.60 -9.48
N LEU A 220 2.79 -13.78 -9.32
CA LEU A 220 1.85 -14.36 -10.27
C LEU A 220 0.44 -14.03 -9.77
N ILE A 221 -0.26 -13.16 -10.48
CA ILE A 221 -1.62 -12.75 -10.14
C ILE A 221 -2.58 -13.32 -11.17
N THR A 222 -3.56 -14.08 -10.69
CA THR A 222 -4.59 -14.71 -11.52
C THR A 222 -5.98 -14.34 -11.02
N GLU A 223 -6.98 -14.56 -11.86
CA GLU A 223 -8.37 -14.35 -11.46
C GLU A 223 -8.89 -15.43 -10.51
N THR A 224 -9.92 -15.02 -9.75
CA THR A 224 -10.81 -15.94 -9.05
C THR A 224 -12.26 -15.52 -9.30
N PRO A 225 -13.24 -16.44 -9.12
CA PRO A 225 -14.62 -16.04 -8.94
C PRO A 225 -14.71 -14.95 -7.86
N LYS A 226 -15.60 -13.99 -8.09
CA LYS A 226 -15.78 -12.87 -7.18
C LYS A 226 -16.36 -13.38 -5.85
N ALA A 227 -15.67 -13.11 -4.75
CA ALA A 227 -16.07 -13.48 -3.40
C ALA A 227 -16.11 -12.24 -2.48
N PHE A 228 -16.88 -12.34 -1.40
CA PHE A 228 -17.06 -11.25 -0.44
C PHE A 228 -16.95 -11.75 1.00
N GLY A 229 -16.42 -10.92 1.89
CA GLY A 229 -16.31 -11.18 3.32
C GLY A 229 -15.83 -12.58 3.65
N LYS A 230 -16.66 -13.36 4.36
CA LYS A 230 -16.31 -14.70 4.85
C LYS A 230 -16.18 -15.76 3.75
N ASP A 231 -16.74 -15.49 2.56
CA ASP A 231 -16.67 -16.40 1.41
C ASP A 231 -15.33 -16.26 0.65
N ILE A 232 -14.51 -15.27 1.00
CA ILE A 232 -13.17 -15.11 0.41
C ILE A 232 -12.32 -16.33 0.78
N PRO A 233 -11.79 -17.07 -0.21
CA PRO A 233 -11.08 -18.31 0.05
C PRO A 233 -9.77 -18.08 0.78
N ARG A 234 -9.31 -19.12 1.48
CA ARG A 234 -7.94 -19.24 1.95
C ARG A 234 -7.30 -20.41 1.24
N TYR A 235 -6.02 -20.26 0.93
CA TYR A 235 -5.31 -21.22 0.12
C TYR A 235 -4.32 -22.02 0.95
N THR A 236 -4.22 -23.29 0.61
CA THR A 236 -3.27 -24.26 1.14
C THR A 236 -2.02 -24.30 0.25
N LYS A 237 -1.03 -25.11 0.65
CA LYS A 237 0.17 -25.33 -0.18
C LYS A 237 -0.13 -26.22 -1.38
N GLU A 238 -1.13 -27.08 -1.28
CA GLU A 238 -1.65 -27.89 -2.37
C GLU A 238 -2.31 -27.00 -3.44
N ASP A 239 -3.08 -25.98 -3.02
CA ASP A 239 -3.66 -24.99 -3.94
C ASP A 239 -2.57 -24.21 -4.69
N GLU A 240 -1.52 -23.79 -3.98
CA GLU A 240 -0.35 -23.11 -4.56
C GLU A 240 0.32 -23.99 -5.62
N GLN A 241 0.57 -25.26 -5.31
CA GLN A 241 1.20 -26.20 -6.22
C GLN A 241 0.33 -26.47 -7.47
N ALA A 242 -0.97 -26.63 -7.30
CA ALA A 242 -1.90 -26.82 -8.41
C ALA A 242 -1.97 -25.59 -9.34
N LEU A 243 -1.83 -24.39 -8.79
CA LEU A 243 -1.73 -23.17 -9.59
C LEU A 243 -0.40 -23.10 -10.33
N VAL A 244 0.71 -23.42 -9.66
CA VAL A 244 2.05 -23.42 -10.26
C VAL A 244 2.11 -24.33 -11.49
N GLU A 245 1.62 -25.56 -11.39
CA GLU A 245 1.64 -26.55 -12.47
C GLU A 245 0.96 -26.07 -13.76
N ARG A 246 -0.09 -25.24 -13.64
CA ARG A 246 -0.80 -24.66 -14.79
C ARG A 246 0.04 -23.60 -15.52
N HIS A 247 1.00 -23.01 -14.83
CA HIS A 247 1.71 -21.81 -15.25
C HIS A 247 3.21 -22.03 -15.53
N LEU A 248 3.77 -23.22 -15.24
CA LEU A 248 5.21 -23.50 -15.39
C LEU A 248 5.80 -23.07 -16.75
N GLN A 249 5.05 -23.30 -17.82
CA GLN A 249 5.51 -23.04 -19.20
C GLN A 249 5.26 -21.59 -19.67
N ASP A 250 4.74 -20.72 -18.81
CA ASP A 250 4.53 -19.31 -19.13
C ASP A 250 5.87 -18.62 -19.38
N ARG A 251 6.03 -18.11 -20.61
CA ARG A 251 7.25 -17.41 -21.04
C ARG A 251 7.23 -15.96 -20.54
N ILE A 252 7.78 -15.74 -19.35
CA ILE A 252 7.91 -14.42 -18.73
C ILE A 252 8.74 -13.49 -19.61
N THR A 253 9.80 -14.02 -20.22
CA THR A 253 10.57 -13.37 -21.28
C THR A 253 10.89 -14.39 -22.37
N ASP A 254 11.58 -13.95 -23.43
CA ASP A 254 12.09 -14.86 -24.46
C ASP A 254 13.05 -15.94 -23.90
N LYS A 255 13.68 -15.69 -22.75
CA LYS A 255 14.74 -16.52 -22.15
C LYS A 255 14.38 -17.14 -20.78
N VAL A 256 13.26 -16.78 -20.19
CA VAL A 256 12.90 -17.15 -18.82
C VAL A 256 11.44 -17.52 -18.76
N THR A 257 11.15 -18.70 -18.21
CA THR A 257 9.79 -19.17 -17.91
C THR A 257 9.43 -18.95 -16.44
N PHE A 258 8.16 -19.19 -16.09
CA PHE A 258 7.77 -19.22 -14.69
C PHE A 258 8.42 -20.40 -13.94
N GLU A 259 8.61 -21.54 -14.61
CA GLU A 259 9.37 -22.67 -14.07
C GLU A 259 10.77 -22.27 -13.61
N ASP A 260 11.49 -21.47 -14.40
CA ASP A 260 12.83 -20.98 -14.02
C ASP A 260 12.78 -20.14 -12.73
N LEU A 261 11.77 -19.26 -12.59
CA LEU A 261 11.58 -18.47 -11.37
C LEU A 261 11.24 -19.37 -10.19
N TYR A 262 10.29 -20.28 -10.35
CA TYR A 262 9.79 -21.13 -9.29
C TYR A 262 10.83 -22.17 -8.84
N ALA A 263 11.61 -22.75 -9.75
CA ALA A 263 12.70 -23.67 -9.43
C ALA A 263 13.79 -23.01 -8.57
N ASN A 264 14.01 -21.70 -8.74
CA ASN A 264 14.97 -20.91 -7.98
C ASN A 264 14.37 -20.23 -6.72
N ARG A 265 13.14 -20.59 -6.33
CA ARG A 265 12.43 -19.95 -5.21
C ARG A 265 13.15 -20.16 -3.88
N LEU A 266 13.21 -19.08 -3.11
CA LEU A 266 13.61 -19.06 -1.71
C LEU A 266 12.36 -19.08 -0.81
N GLN A 267 11.30 -18.40 -1.25
CA GLN A 267 10.05 -18.29 -0.52
C GLN A 267 8.89 -18.06 -1.48
N THR A 268 7.75 -18.68 -1.19
CA THR A 268 6.49 -18.45 -1.88
C THR A 268 5.31 -18.56 -0.93
N THR A 269 4.27 -17.80 -1.22
CA THR A 269 2.97 -17.91 -0.54
C THR A 269 1.86 -17.53 -1.51
N LEU A 270 0.86 -18.39 -1.65
CA LEU A 270 -0.42 -18.07 -2.29
C LEU A 270 -1.37 -17.38 -1.31
N VAL A 271 -1.94 -16.25 -1.72
CA VAL A 271 -2.93 -15.49 -0.97
C VAL A 271 -4.10 -15.03 -1.84
N SER A 272 -5.28 -14.89 -1.22
CA SER A 272 -6.35 -14.07 -1.78
C SER A 272 -5.91 -12.61 -1.80
N VAL A 273 -6.37 -11.87 -2.82
CA VAL A 273 -6.06 -10.46 -2.96
C VAL A 273 -7.33 -9.68 -2.63
N GLU A 274 -7.54 -9.43 -1.35
CA GLU A 274 -8.68 -8.62 -0.93
C GLU A 274 -8.43 -7.13 -1.23
N ASP A 275 -9.51 -6.41 -1.51
CA ASP A 275 -9.52 -4.95 -1.49
C ASP A 275 -10.84 -4.39 -0.96
N ASN A 276 -10.75 -3.25 -0.26
CA ASN A 276 -11.88 -2.43 0.12
C ASN A 276 -11.43 -1.09 0.70
N ALA A 277 -12.25 -0.05 0.55
CA ALA A 277 -12.17 1.14 1.38
C ALA A 277 -13.39 1.15 2.31
N PHE A 278 -13.18 0.85 3.60
CA PHE A 278 -14.29 0.83 4.56
C PHE A 278 -14.83 2.24 4.77
N THR A 279 -16.15 2.37 4.89
CA THR A 279 -16.85 3.67 4.96
C THR A 279 -16.73 4.36 6.32
N ARG A 280 -16.42 3.61 7.38
CA ARG A 280 -16.28 4.10 8.75
C ARG A 280 -15.00 3.54 9.36
N TRP A 281 -14.09 4.42 9.76
CA TRP A 281 -12.77 4.05 10.27
C TRP A 281 -12.71 4.10 11.80
N HIS A 282 -13.66 4.78 12.43
CA HIS A 282 -13.63 4.99 13.87
C HIS A 282 -15.02 4.84 14.50
N TYR A 283 -15.01 4.53 15.79
CA TYR A 283 -16.18 4.51 16.65
C TYR A 283 -15.76 4.71 18.09
N ARG A 284 -16.37 5.71 18.74
CA ARG A 284 -15.99 6.16 20.08
C ARG A 284 -14.46 6.38 20.13
N ARG A 285 -13.79 5.79 21.12
CA ARG A 285 -12.32 5.84 21.32
C ARG A 285 -11.49 4.84 20.50
N ILE A 286 -12.02 4.31 19.38
CA ILE A 286 -11.30 3.38 18.51
C ILE A 286 -11.21 3.97 17.09
N ILE A 287 -10.02 3.93 16.48
CA ILE A 287 -9.80 4.22 15.05
C ILE A 287 -9.01 3.09 14.37
N THR A 288 -9.27 2.81 13.10
CA THR A 288 -8.51 1.85 12.27
C THR A 288 -7.67 2.58 11.22
N THR A 289 -6.56 1.96 10.82
CA THR A 289 -5.63 2.52 9.82
C THR A 289 -4.99 1.43 8.96
N GLY A 290 -4.39 1.84 7.84
CA GLY A 290 -3.79 0.93 6.86
C GLY A 290 -4.80 -0.10 6.35
N ASP A 291 -4.37 -1.35 6.18
CA ASP A 291 -5.21 -2.44 5.68
C ASP A 291 -6.47 -2.71 6.56
N ALA A 292 -6.50 -2.25 7.82
CA ALA A 292 -7.69 -2.34 8.67
C ALA A 292 -8.80 -1.34 8.27
N ALA A 293 -8.46 -0.25 7.59
CA ALA A 293 -9.38 0.80 7.13
C ALA A 293 -9.50 0.90 5.61
N HIS A 294 -8.43 0.59 4.87
CA HIS A 294 -8.36 0.66 3.42
C HIS A 294 -7.37 -0.37 2.87
N LYS A 295 -7.88 -1.54 2.49
CA LYS A 295 -7.09 -2.59 1.87
C LYS A 295 -6.98 -2.34 0.36
N VAL A 296 -5.76 -2.20 -0.15
CA VAL A 296 -5.48 -1.90 -1.56
C VAL A 296 -4.89 -3.10 -2.29
N HIS A 297 -5.36 -3.35 -3.52
CA HIS A 297 -4.78 -4.34 -4.42
C HIS A 297 -3.27 -4.05 -4.69
N PRO A 298 -2.37 -5.05 -4.61
CA PRO A 298 -0.91 -4.84 -4.59
C PRO A 298 -0.32 -4.29 -5.89
N LEU A 299 -0.98 -4.48 -7.04
CA LEU A 299 -0.51 -4.01 -8.37
C LEU A 299 -0.18 -2.51 -8.44
N SER A 300 -0.83 -1.67 -7.63
CA SER A 300 -0.56 -0.23 -7.61
C SER A 300 0.59 0.16 -6.67
N ALA A 301 1.09 -0.77 -5.86
CA ALA A 301 2.03 -0.55 -4.76
C ALA A 301 1.57 0.52 -3.74
N GLN A 302 0.29 0.86 -3.68
CA GLN A 302 -0.19 1.96 -2.83
C GLN A 302 -0.42 1.56 -1.37
N GLY A 303 -0.66 0.28 -1.05
CA GLY A 303 -1.11 -0.13 0.30
C GLY A 303 -0.22 0.35 1.46
N ALA A 304 1.09 0.09 1.40
CA ALA A 304 2.01 0.57 2.43
C ALA A 304 2.12 2.11 2.45
N ASN A 305 2.09 2.73 1.27
CA ASN A 305 2.21 4.18 1.14
C ASN A 305 0.99 4.90 1.72
N THR A 306 -0.23 4.42 1.46
CA THR A 306 -1.46 4.98 2.05
C THR A 306 -1.51 4.74 3.56
N ALA A 307 -1.00 3.60 4.06
CA ALA A 307 -0.88 3.36 5.50
C ALA A 307 0.07 4.36 6.19
N ILE A 308 1.24 4.63 5.59
CA ILE A 308 2.20 5.64 6.06
C ILE A 308 1.58 7.04 6.03
N GLU A 309 0.88 7.40 4.94
CA GLU A 309 0.17 8.67 4.83
C GLU A 309 -0.92 8.82 5.91
N THR A 310 -1.74 7.80 6.14
CA THR A 310 -2.78 7.84 7.20
C THR A 310 -2.18 7.96 8.59
N ALA A 311 -1.05 7.29 8.88
CA ALA A 311 -0.34 7.45 10.15
C ALA A 311 0.19 8.89 10.35
N ALA A 312 0.70 9.52 9.29
CA ALA A 312 1.14 10.91 9.33
C ALA A 312 -0.03 11.87 9.59
N VAL A 313 -1.16 11.68 8.91
CA VAL A 313 -2.37 12.49 9.13
C VAL A 313 -2.91 12.32 10.55
N LEU A 314 -3.00 11.08 11.07
CA LEU A 314 -3.39 10.83 12.46
C LEU A 314 -2.48 11.56 13.44
N THR A 315 -1.16 11.48 13.23
CA THR A 315 -0.18 12.19 14.07
C THR A 315 -0.42 13.70 14.00
N ASN A 316 -0.60 14.27 12.82
CA ASN A 316 -0.82 15.71 12.65
C ASN A 316 -2.09 16.20 13.37
N THR A 317 -3.21 15.47 13.22
CA THR A 317 -4.47 15.85 13.86
C THR A 317 -4.37 15.74 15.38
N LEU A 318 -3.69 14.70 15.89
CA LEU A 318 -3.40 14.58 17.33
C LEU A 318 -2.56 15.77 17.84
N LEU A 319 -1.52 16.17 17.10
CA LEU A 319 -0.68 17.32 17.50
C LEU A 319 -1.47 18.62 17.56
N THR A 320 -2.32 18.88 16.55
CA THR A 320 -3.20 20.06 16.55
C THR A 320 -4.12 20.05 17.78
N ALA A 321 -4.72 18.90 18.09
CA ALA A 321 -5.60 18.77 19.24
C ALA A 321 -4.86 18.95 20.57
N VAL A 322 -3.68 18.36 20.73
CA VAL A 322 -2.83 18.50 21.94
C VAL A 322 -2.41 19.97 22.13
N GLN A 323 -2.05 20.67 21.06
CA GLN A 323 -1.67 22.08 21.12
C GLN A 323 -2.83 23.02 21.47
N ALA A 324 -4.05 22.67 21.05
CA ALA A 324 -5.25 23.46 21.35
C ALA A 324 -5.81 23.20 22.76
N LYS A 325 -5.37 22.13 23.42
CA LYS A 325 -5.91 21.66 24.69
C LYS A 325 -5.24 22.36 25.88
N GLU A 326 -6.02 22.65 26.92
CA GLU A 326 -5.48 23.06 28.21
C GLU A 326 -4.66 21.92 28.86
N PRO A 327 -3.46 22.20 29.43
CA PRO A 327 -2.54 21.16 29.91
C PRO A 327 -3.12 20.16 30.92
N GLU A 328 -4.10 20.57 31.74
CA GLU A 328 -4.65 19.74 32.82
C GLU A 328 -5.94 19.01 32.47
N LYS A 329 -6.54 19.27 31.30
CA LYS A 329 -7.76 18.55 30.89
C LYS A 329 -7.39 17.25 30.19
N SER A 330 -8.14 16.18 30.43
CA SER A 330 -8.08 14.95 29.62
C SER A 330 -8.95 15.09 28.37
N PHE A 331 -8.70 14.28 27.33
CA PHE A 331 -9.55 14.31 26.14
C PHE A 331 -10.88 13.60 26.45
N THR A 332 -11.98 14.30 26.23
CA THR A 332 -13.31 13.70 26.28
C THR A 332 -13.49 12.73 25.11
N GLU A 333 -14.52 11.89 25.17
CA GLU A 333 -14.83 11.00 24.04
C GLU A 333 -15.18 11.81 22.79
N ASP A 334 -15.87 12.94 22.94
CA ASP A 334 -16.23 13.83 21.83
C ASP A 334 -14.99 14.46 21.17
N ASP A 335 -13.99 14.86 21.96
CA ASP A 335 -12.72 15.34 21.42
C ASP A 335 -12.03 14.26 20.56
N ILE A 336 -11.97 13.03 21.07
CA ILE A 336 -11.37 11.89 20.36
C ILE A 336 -12.15 11.57 19.07
N VAL A 337 -13.49 11.57 19.13
CA VAL A 337 -14.34 11.35 17.96
C VAL A 337 -14.14 12.45 16.92
N SER A 338 -13.99 13.71 17.34
CA SER A 338 -13.71 14.84 16.45
C SER A 338 -12.37 14.66 15.73
N ILE A 339 -11.30 14.33 16.48
CA ILE A 339 -9.97 14.02 15.93
C ILE A 339 -10.07 12.92 14.88
N PHE A 340 -10.74 11.80 15.19
CA PHE A 340 -10.84 10.68 14.27
C PHE A 340 -11.69 10.99 13.03
N THR A 341 -12.73 11.80 13.19
CA THR A 341 -13.55 12.27 12.07
C THR A 341 -12.71 13.11 11.10
N GLU A 342 -11.85 13.99 11.61
CA GLU A 342 -10.95 14.79 10.78
C GLU A 342 -9.91 13.93 10.06
N VAL A 343 -9.32 12.93 10.74
CA VAL A 343 -8.38 11.98 10.10
C VAL A 343 -9.04 11.23 8.95
N GLN A 344 -10.25 10.71 9.16
CA GLN A 344 -10.99 10.04 8.10
C GLN A 344 -11.31 11.03 6.97
N ALA A 345 -11.85 12.20 7.26
CA ALA A 345 -12.21 13.19 6.25
C ALA A 345 -11.01 13.61 5.37
N ALA A 346 -9.83 13.78 5.97
CA ALA A 346 -8.61 14.16 5.27
C ALA A 346 -8.08 13.06 4.33
N GLN A 347 -8.24 11.78 4.69
CA GLN A 347 -7.62 10.67 3.95
C GLN A 347 -8.58 9.81 3.13
N PHE A 348 -9.89 9.85 3.40
CA PHE A 348 -10.87 8.93 2.83
C PHE A 348 -10.86 8.95 1.29
N ASN A 349 -10.86 10.13 0.68
CA ASN A 349 -10.85 10.25 -0.79
C ASN A 349 -9.56 9.69 -1.42
N ARG A 350 -8.39 9.86 -0.77
CA ARG A 350 -7.12 9.29 -1.24
C ARG A 350 -7.12 7.76 -1.12
N ALA A 351 -7.63 7.24 -0.01
CA ALA A 351 -7.77 5.80 0.21
C ALA A 351 -8.70 5.15 -0.82
N VAL A 352 -9.88 5.74 -1.06
CA VAL A 352 -10.83 5.27 -2.10
C VAL A 352 -10.18 5.32 -3.49
N ALA A 353 -9.47 6.40 -3.82
CA ALA A 353 -8.76 6.51 -5.09
C ALA A 353 -7.68 5.42 -5.25
N ALA A 354 -6.94 5.10 -4.20
CA ALA A 354 -5.92 4.04 -4.21
C ALA A 354 -6.54 2.64 -4.43
N VAL A 355 -7.65 2.33 -3.74
CA VAL A 355 -8.40 1.07 -3.92
C VAL A 355 -8.92 0.96 -5.35
N ASN A 356 -9.56 2.02 -5.87
CA ASN A 356 -10.08 2.04 -7.24
C ASN A 356 -8.98 1.93 -8.30
N GLN A 357 -7.81 2.56 -8.06
CA GLN A 357 -6.66 2.40 -8.93
C GLN A 357 -6.17 0.94 -8.94
N GLY A 358 -6.11 0.30 -7.77
CA GLY A 358 -5.78 -1.12 -7.64
C GLY A 358 -6.70 -2.02 -8.46
N ARG A 359 -8.02 -1.86 -8.29
CA ARG A 359 -9.06 -2.58 -9.06
C ARG A 359 -8.94 -2.36 -10.57
N MET A 360 -8.74 -1.11 -10.99
CA MET A 360 -8.54 -0.79 -12.40
C MET A 360 -7.30 -1.49 -12.96
N MET A 361 -6.20 -1.55 -12.20
CA MET A 361 -5.00 -2.24 -12.62
C MET A 361 -5.18 -3.75 -12.69
N ASN A 362 -5.89 -4.36 -11.74
CA ASN A 362 -6.27 -5.76 -11.81
C ASN A 362 -7.05 -6.05 -13.12
N SER A 363 -8.10 -5.27 -13.38
CA SER A 363 -8.94 -5.44 -14.58
C SER A 363 -8.22 -5.22 -15.91
N ILE A 364 -7.16 -4.40 -15.96
CA ILE A 364 -6.43 -4.11 -17.21
C ILE A 364 -5.28 -5.11 -17.43
N THR A 365 -4.70 -5.64 -16.37
CA THR A 365 -3.45 -6.41 -16.45
C THR A 365 -3.66 -7.91 -16.39
N VAL A 366 -4.67 -8.39 -15.66
CA VAL A 366 -4.92 -9.83 -15.47
C VAL A 366 -5.86 -10.40 -16.54
N LYS A 367 -6.75 -9.54 -17.08
CA LYS A 367 -7.80 -9.91 -18.05
C LYS A 367 -7.44 -9.49 -19.45
N GLU A 368 -7.25 -10.44 -20.36
CA GLU A 368 -7.19 -10.12 -21.78
C GLU A 368 -8.59 -9.89 -22.38
N THR A 369 -8.97 -8.62 -22.43
CA THR A 369 -10.07 -8.08 -23.22
C THR A 369 -9.54 -7.27 -24.40
N LEU A 370 -10.38 -7.02 -25.42
CA LEU A 370 -10.02 -6.12 -26.52
C LEU A 370 -9.51 -4.75 -26.03
N ARG A 371 -10.13 -4.20 -24.97
CA ARG A 371 -9.74 -2.92 -24.37
C ARG A 371 -8.36 -3.01 -23.70
N SER A 372 -8.13 -4.03 -22.87
CA SER A 372 -6.83 -4.24 -22.22
C SER A 372 -5.72 -4.50 -23.24
N ARG A 373 -5.97 -5.30 -24.30
CA ARG A 373 -5.00 -5.56 -25.36
C ARG A 373 -4.64 -4.28 -26.10
N MET A 374 -5.62 -3.43 -26.41
CA MET A 374 -5.36 -2.11 -27.00
C MET A 374 -4.52 -1.22 -26.08
N PHE A 375 -4.84 -1.21 -24.78
CA PHE A 375 -4.12 -0.43 -23.79
C PHE A 375 -2.67 -0.92 -23.61
N ILE A 376 -2.47 -2.19 -23.29
CA ILE A 376 -1.17 -2.79 -22.98
C ILE A 376 -0.27 -2.88 -24.21
N ASN A 377 -0.78 -3.28 -25.38
CA ASN A 377 0.09 -3.50 -26.55
C ASN A 377 0.43 -2.21 -27.32
N TYR A 378 -0.39 -1.16 -27.21
CA TYR A 378 -0.23 0.03 -28.07
C TYR A 378 -0.18 1.36 -27.32
N PHE A 379 -1.03 1.55 -26.31
CA PHE A 379 -1.10 2.83 -25.60
C PHE A 379 0.00 2.95 -24.53
N PHE A 380 0.11 1.94 -23.66
CA PHE A 380 1.05 1.94 -22.55
C PHE A 380 2.52 2.00 -23.00
N PRO A 381 2.97 1.29 -24.05
CA PRO A 381 4.35 1.40 -24.55
C PRO A 381 4.75 2.81 -24.98
N ARG A 382 3.79 3.66 -25.37
CA ARG A 382 4.03 5.03 -25.82
C ARG A 382 3.86 6.07 -24.72
N PHE A 383 2.91 5.87 -23.82
CA PHE A 383 2.49 6.91 -22.86
C PHE A 383 2.55 6.47 -21.39
N GLY A 384 2.65 5.16 -21.13
CA GLY A 384 2.56 4.52 -19.82
C GLY A 384 3.53 5.10 -18.80
N GLN A 385 4.83 5.06 -19.11
CA GLN A 385 5.88 5.55 -18.22
C GLN A 385 5.73 7.03 -17.87
N GLY A 386 5.36 7.86 -18.87
CA GLY A 386 5.08 9.27 -18.66
C GLY A 386 3.87 9.55 -17.78
N MET A 387 2.80 8.74 -17.87
CA MET A 387 1.64 8.83 -16.98
C MET A 387 1.98 8.43 -15.55
N ILE A 388 2.74 7.34 -15.36
CA ILE A 388 3.20 6.88 -14.04
C ILE A 388 4.01 8.00 -13.37
N PHE A 389 5.01 8.53 -14.09
CA PHE A 389 5.83 9.64 -13.62
C PHE A 389 5.00 10.84 -13.16
N LYS A 390 4.10 11.34 -14.02
CA LYS A 390 3.23 12.50 -13.68
C LYS A 390 2.33 12.21 -12.48
N THR A 391 1.78 11.01 -12.40
CA THR A 391 0.88 10.60 -11.32
C THR A 391 1.60 10.58 -9.98
N TRP A 392 2.80 9.98 -9.91
CA TRP A 392 3.55 9.93 -8.66
C TRP A 392 4.13 11.28 -8.25
N VAL A 393 4.58 12.10 -9.20
CA VAL A 393 4.96 13.51 -8.90
C VAL A 393 3.78 14.28 -8.31
N LYS A 394 2.61 14.23 -8.95
CA LYS A 394 1.40 14.89 -8.45
C LYS A 394 0.98 14.35 -7.09
N SER A 395 1.01 13.03 -6.90
CA SER A 395 0.61 12.40 -5.63
C SER A 395 1.54 12.80 -4.49
N THR A 396 2.84 12.89 -4.77
CA THR A 396 3.88 13.26 -3.78
C THR A 396 3.78 14.71 -3.36
N ILE A 397 3.63 15.63 -4.33
CA ILE A 397 3.49 17.06 -4.05
C ILE A 397 2.24 17.33 -3.19
N ASN A 398 1.13 16.64 -3.50
CA ASN A 398 -0.14 16.80 -2.78
C ASN A 398 -0.31 15.81 -1.60
N GLY A 399 0.72 15.01 -1.30
CA GLY A 399 0.69 14.01 -0.23
C GLY A 399 0.99 14.64 1.12
N PRO A 400 0.49 14.06 2.23
CA PRO A 400 0.77 14.59 3.56
C PRO A 400 2.26 14.50 3.90
N LEU A 401 2.65 15.33 4.86
CA LEU A 401 3.92 15.30 5.57
C LEU A 401 3.60 15.20 7.07
N ILE A 402 4.58 14.84 7.88
CA ILE A 402 4.49 15.01 9.32
C ILE A 402 4.74 16.49 9.61
N ASN A 403 3.72 17.19 10.13
CA ASN A 403 3.81 18.58 10.53
C ASN A 403 4.83 18.74 11.66
N ASN A 404 5.46 19.91 11.77
CA ASN A 404 6.47 20.23 12.80
C ASN A 404 7.77 19.40 12.74
N LEU A 405 7.91 18.49 11.78
CA LEU A 405 9.22 17.96 11.37
C LEU A 405 9.71 18.69 10.12
N PRO A 406 11.03 18.91 9.98
CA PRO A 406 11.58 19.55 8.79
C PRO A 406 11.24 18.74 7.53
N VAL A 407 10.95 19.44 6.44
CA VAL A 407 10.86 18.80 5.13
C VAL A 407 12.26 18.34 4.73
N PRO A 408 12.46 17.09 4.26
CA PRO A 408 13.79 16.60 3.97
C PRO A 408 14.51 17.43 2.91
N ALA A 409 15.78 17.75 3.15
CA ALA A 409 16.57 18.62 2.29
C ALA A 409 16.64 18.11 0.84
N ARG A 410 16.77 16.80 0.65
CA ARG A 410 16.75 16.10 -0.65
C ARG A 410 15.52 16.43 -1.49
N TYR A 411 14.33 16.42 -0.88
CA TYR A 411 13.08 16.82 -1.54
C TYR A 411 13.11 18.30 -1.92
N VAL A 412 13.44 19.18 -0.96
CA VAL A 412 13.47 20.63 -1.17
C VAL A 412 14.43 21.01 -2.28
N SER A 413 15.64 20.44 -2.27
CA SER A 413 16.65 20.67 -3.31
C SER A 413 16.21 20.16 -4.68
N ALA A 414 15.60 18.97 -4.78
CA ALA A 414 15.12 18.43 -6.06
C ALA A 414 14.02 19.30 -6.67
N VAL A 415 13.01 19.66 -5.88
CA VAL A 415 11.92 20.53 -6.32
C VAL A 415 12.44 21.93 -6.68
N GLY A 416 13.37 22.49 -5.89
CA GLY A 416 13.99 23.78 -6.14
C GLY A 416 14.82 23.81 -7.43
N ARG A 417 15.66 22.80 -7.68
CA ARG A 417 16.41 22.65 -8.95
C ARG A 417 15.48 22.64 -10.15
N TYR A 418 14.39 21.88 -10.07
CA TYR A 418 13.43 21.83 -11.16
C TYR A 418 12.71 23.17 -11.39
N ALA A 419 12.33 23.87 -10.32
CA ALA A 419 11.71 25.19 -10.42
C ALA A 419 12.63 26.19 -11.15
N ASN A 420 13.93 26.18 -10.81
CA ASN A 420 14.94 27.05 -11.43
C ASN A 420 15.23 26.68 -12.90
N ALA A 421 15.22 25.38 -13.23
CA ALA A 421 15.45 24.91 -14.60
C ALA A 421 14.25 25.16 -15.56
N CYS A 422 13.07 25.50 -15.03
CA CYS A 422 11.86 25.75 -15.82
C CYS A 422 11.15 27.05 -15.39
N PRO A 423 11.75 28.25 -15.60
CA PRO A 423 11.27 29.51 -15.03
C PRO A 423 9.89 30.01 -15.51
N GLY A 424 9.31 29.41 -16.57
CA GLY A 424 8.16 29.97 -17.29
C GLY A 424 6.79 29.28 -17.11
N ARG A 425 6.64 28.28 -16.23
CA ARG A 425 5.40 27.47 -16.11
C ARG A 425 4.65 27.60 -14.78
N TRP A 426 5.10 28.47 -13.89
CA TRP A 426 4.72 28.45 -12.47
C TRP A 426 3.54 29.34 -12.06
N ARG A 427 2.63 29.74 -12.96
CA ARG A 427 1.39 30.42 -12.56
C ARG A 427 0.08 29.96 -13.23
N PHE A 428 0.07 29.13 -14.27
CA PHE A 428 -1.19 28.91 -15.03
C PHE A 428 -1.50 27.50 -15.58
N LEU A 429 -0.75 26.45 -15.22
CA LEU A 429 -0.96 25.11 -15.82
C LEU A 429 -1.20 23.96 -14.85
N TRP A 430 -1.56 24.25 -13.60
CA TRP A 430 -1.92 23.23 -12.61
C TRP A 430 -3.34 23.36 -12.02
N SER A 431 -4.10 24.42 -12.37
CA SER A 431 -5.46 24.64 -11.87
C SER A 431 -6.60 24.27 -12.84
N LEU A 432 -6.36 23.99 -14.13
CA LEU A 432 -7.46 23.77 -15.09
C LEU A 432 -7.21 22.73 -16.19
N ILE A 433 -6.48 21.66 -15.91
CA ILE A 433 -6.61 20.47 -16.78
C ILE A 433 -6.90 19.21 -15.97
N PRO A 434 -8.18 18.83 -15.83
CA PRO A 434 -8.52 17.44 -15.58
C PRO A 434 -8.18 16.64 -16.85
N ILE A 435 -6.92 16.27 -17.06
CA ILE A 435 -6.59 15.24 -18.06
C ILE A 435 -7.01 13.91 -17.46
N GLY A 436 -8.30 13.61 -17.59
CA GLY A 436 -8.70 12.37 -18.23
C GLY A 436 -8.36 11.04 -17.55
N VAL A 437 -8.22 10.96 -16.23
CA VAL A 437 -8.55 9.68 -15.56
C VAL A 437 -10.07 9.52 -15.50
N GLY A 438 -10.81 10.64 -15.47
CA GLY A 438 -12.28 10.67 -15.53
C GLY A 438 -12.88 10.49 -16.94
N MET A 439 -12.18 10.81 -18.03
CA MET A 439 -12.78 10.70 -19.37
C MET A 439 -12.72 9.28 -19.94
N VAL A 440 -11.75 8.47 -19.51
CA VAL A 440 -11.78 7.02 -19.75
C VAL A 440 -12.83 6.36 -18.84
N ALA A 441 -13.01 6.81 -17.60
CA ALA A 441 -14.07 6.30 -16.72
C ALA A 441 -15.50 6.65 -17.20
N VAL A 442 -15.71 7.85 -17.76
CA VAL A 442 -17.03 8.31 -18.25
C VAL A 442 -17.40 7.71 -19.61
N LEU A 443 -16.43 7.42 -20.49
CA LEU A 443 -16.66 6.62 -21.70
C LEU A 443 -16.82 5.12 -21.41
N LEU A 444 -16.35 4.63 -20.25
CA LEU A 444 -16.49 3.24 -19.84
C LEU A 444 -17.75 2.96 -18.99
N SER A 445 -18.38 3.97 -18.37
CA SER A 445 -19.60 3.80 -17.57
C SER A 445 -20.91 4.06 -18.33
N THR A 446 -20.89 4.81 -19.43
CA THR A 446 -22.11 5.24 -20.15
C THR A 446 -22.80 4.17 -21.00
N VAL A 447 -22.22 2.97 -21.14
CA VAL A 447 -22.85 1.87 -21.91
C VAL A 447 -23.64 0.89 -21.02
N ARG A 448 -23.51 0.93 -19.69
CA ARG A 448 -24.25 0.03 -18.78
C ARG A 448 -25.54 0.60 -18.19
N ALA A 449 -25.80 1.90 -18.33
CA ALA A 449 -26.97 2.56 -17.74
C ALA A 449 -28.23 2.57 -18.63
N ARG A 450 -28.26 1.84 -19.75
CA ARG A 450 -29.42 1.78 -20.67
C ARG A 450 -30.17 0.45 -20.73
N LYS A 451 -30.01 -0.43 -19.74
CA LYS A 451 -30.73 -1.72 -19.69
C LYS A 451 -31.41 -2.08 -18.36
N LEU A 452 -31.66 -1.09 -17.51
CA LEU A 452 -32.58 -1.23 -16.38
C LEU A 452 -33.38 0.08 -16.26
N GLN A 453 -34.42 0.19 -17.09
CA GLN A 453 -35.65 0.91 -16.77
C GLN A 453 -36.77 -0.12 -16.74
#